data_AF-A0A821JQR1-F1
#
_entry.id   AF-A0A821JQR1-F1
#
_cell.length_a   1.000
_cell.length_b   1.000
_cell.length_c   1.000
_cell.angle_alpha   90.00
_cell.angle_beta   90.00
_cell.angle_gamma   90.00
#
_symmetry.space_group_name_H-M   'P 1'
#
loop_
_entity.id
_entity.type
_entity.pdbx_description
1 polymer ?
#
loop_
_entity_poly.entity_id
_entity_poly.type
_entity_poly.pdbx_seq_one_letter_code
_entity_poly.pdbx_strand_id
1 'polypeptide(L)' 'MVFSQIERRKIVQLAPHLPNADISKCCGAKWKRMSLRERQPYMEESERLKQLHARQYPTYK' A
#
# COMPACT_ATOMS: atom_id res chain seq x y z
N MET A 1 -2.89 -0.27 2.73
CA MET A 1 -1.96 0.79 2.28
C MET A 1 -1.78 0.71 0.78
N VAL A 2 -1.84 1.85 0.09
CA VAL A 2 -1.71 1.98 -1.38
C VAL A 2 -0.41 1.33 -1.87
N PHE A 3 0.72 1.66 -1.23
CA PHE A 3 2.02 1.08 -1.54
C PHE A 3 2.02 -0.46 -1.50
N SER A 4 1.52 -1.05 -0.40
CA SER A 4 1.55 -2.51 -0.22
C SER A 4 0.69 -3.24 -1.26
N GLN A 5 -0.38 -2.63 -1.77
CA GLN A 5 -1.18 -3.23 -2.84
C GLN A 5 -0.40 -3.30 -4.16
N ILE A 6 0.29 -2.21 -4.52
CA ILE A 6 1.11 -2.14 -5.74
C ILE A 6 2.31 -3.08 -5.63
N GLU A 7 3.04 -3.01 -4.51
CA GLU A 7 4.25 -3.81 -4.32
C GLU A 7 3.93 -5.30 -4.23
N ARG A 8 2.84 -5.69 -3.56
CA ARG A 8 2.38 -7.10 -3.54
C ARG A 8 2.13 -7.63 -4.94
N ARG A 9 1.48 -6.87 -5.83
CA ARG A 9 1.23 -7.32 -7.21
C ARG A 9 2.53 -7.60 -7.95
N LYS A 10 3.54 -6.74 -7.78
CA LYS A 10 4.88 -6.94 -8.37
C LYS A 10 5.55 -8.21 -7.83
N ILE A 11 5.51 -8.42 -6.51
CA ILE A 11 6.13 -9.60 -5.89
C ILE A 11 5.42 -10.89 -6.33
N VAL A 12 4.09 -10.92 -6.39
CA VAL A 12 3.33 -12.10 -6.88
C VAL A 12 3.66 -12.40 -8.33
N GLN A 13 3.85 -11.39 -9.18
CA GLN A 13 4.25 -11.59 -10.57
C GLN A 13 5.65 -12.21 -10.70
N LEU A 14 6.58 -11.84 -9.82
CA LEU A 14 7.95 -12.34 -9.84
C LEU A 14 8.12 -13.69 -9.10
N ALA A 15 7.35 -13.90 -8.04
CA ALA A 15 7.43 -15.05 -7.15
C ALA A 15 6.01 -15.50 -6.74
N PRO A 16 5.27 -16.17 -7.66
CA PRO A 16 3.86 -16.52 -7.43
C PRO A 16 3.63 -17.57 -6.34
N HIS A 17 4.66 -18.33 -5.98
CA HIS A 17 4.63 -19.35 -4.93
C HIS A 17 4.92 -18.80 -3.53
N LEU A 18 5.29 -17.52 -3.41
CA LEU A 18 5.66 -16.94 -2.13
C LEU A 18 4.42 -16.76 -1.23
N PRO A 19 4.46 -17.18 0.04
CA PRO A 19 3.33 -17.00 0.95
C PRO A 19 2.99 -15.53 1.17
N ASN A 20 1.70 -15.20 1.26
CA ASN A 20 1.22 -13.83 1.51
C ASN A 20 1.82 -13.19 2.79
N ALA A 21 2.11 -14.01 3.80
CA ALA A 21 2.77 -13.56 5.03
C ALA A 21 4.17 -13.00 4.73
N ASP A 22 4.95 -13.68 3.89
CA ASP A 22 6.31 -13.27 3.56
C ASP A 22 6.31 -12.08 2.60
N ILE A 23 5.38 -12.04 1.63
CA ILE A 23 5.16 -10.85 0.80
C ILE A 23 4.85 -9.62 1.69
N SER A 24 4.01 -9.80 2.72
CA SER A 24 3.65 -8.71 3.62
C SER A 24 4.84 -8.25 4.48
N LYS A 25 5.70 -9.17 4.94
CA LYS A 25 6.97 -8.84 5.61
C LYS A 25 7.90 -8.04 4.68
N CYS A 26 8.07 -8.48 3.43
CA CYS A 26 8.89 -7.78 2.43
C CYS A 26 8.37 -6.36 2.15
N CYS A 27 7.06 -6.21 1.93
CA CYS A 27 6.43 -4.90 1.75
C CYS A 27 6.66 -3.99 2.96
N GLY A 28 6.50 -4.51 4.18
CA GLY A 28 6.74 -3.74 5.42
C GLY A 28 8.19 -3.31 5.58
N ALA A 29 9.15 -4.21 5.30
CA ALA A 29 10.57 -3.90 5.34
C ALA A 29 10.95 -2.85 4.30
N LYS A 30 10.45 -2.97 3.06
CA LYS A 30 10.69 -2.01 1.98
C LYS A 30 10.13 -0.64 2.32
N TRP A 31 8.90 -0.58 2.82
CA TRP A 31 8.28 0.67 3.27
C TRP A 31 9.14 1.38 4.32
N LYS A 32 9.61 0.65 5.35
CA LYS A 32 10.48 1.21 6.40
C LYS A 32 11.81 1.73 5.88
N ARG A 33 12.33 1.20 4.77
CA ARG A 33 13.59 1.63 4.15
C ARG A 33 13.44 2.80 3.20
N MET A 34 12.26 3.02 2.62
CA MET A 34 12.00 4.16 1.73
C MET A 34 12.16 5.48 2.47
N SER A 35 12.71 6.49 1.80
CA SER A 35 12.74 7.86 2.27
C SER A 35 11.36 8.50 2.30
N LEU A 36 11.22 9.63 2.99
CA LEU A 36 9.95 10.36 3.05
C LEU A 36 9.47 10.77 1.65
N ARG A 37 10.37 11.23 0.78
CA ARG A 37 10.07 11.62 -0.61
C ARG A 37 9.51 10.46 -1.43
N GLU A 38 10.04 9.25 -1.23
CA GLU A 38 9.54 8.05 -1.91
C GLU A 38 8.19 7.59 -1.36
N ARG A 39 7.92 7.82 -0.07
CA ARG A 39 6.64 7.47 0.57
C ARG A 39 5.53 8.48 0.26
N GLN A 40 5.89 9.74 0.07
CA GLN A 40 4.99 10.87 -0.14
C GLN A 40 3.86 10.60 -1.16
N PRO A 41 4.12 10.15 -2.40
CA PRO A 41 3.04 9.92 -3.37
C PRO A 41 2.03 8.87 -2.89
N TYR A 42 2.47 7.85 -2.14
CA TYR A 42 1.57 6.83 -1.59
C TYR A 42 0.76 7.34 -0.40
N MET A 43 1.30 8.29 0.36
CA MET A 43 0.60 8.94 1.47
C MET A 43 -0.47 9.90 0.94
N GLU A 44 -0.13 10.73 -0.05
CA GLU A 44 -1.05 11.64 -0.73
C GLU A 44 -2.21 10.87 -1.37
N GLU A 45 -1.92 9.77 -2.07
CA GLU A 45 -2.98 8.94 -2.66
C GLU A 45 -3.84 8.26 -1.60
N SER A 46 -3.25 7.83 -0.47
CA SER A 46 -4.03 7.28 0.64
C SER A 46 -4.98 8.31 1.24
N GLU A 47 -4.56 9.56 1.37
CA GLU A 47 -5.39 10.66 1.87
C GLU A 47 -6.48 11.02 0.86
N ARG A 48 -6.15 11.06 -0.44
CA ARG A 48 -7.14 11.26 -1.52
C ARG A 48 -8.24 10.21 -1.48
N LEU A 49 -7.87 8.93 -1.34
CA LEU A 49 -8.83 7.83 -1.24
C LEU A 49 -9.68 7.91 0.04
N LYS A 50 -9.10 8.31 1.17
CA LYS A 50 -9.83 8.53 2.41
C LYS A 50 -10.88 9.63 2.26
N GLN A 51 -10.51 10.76 1.65
CA GLN A 51 -11.44 11.87 1.37
C GLN A 51 -12.56 11.44 0.40
N LEU A 52 -12.20 10.70 -0.65
CA LEU A 52 -13.19 10.15 -1.59
C LEU A 52 -14.18 9.23 -0.87
N HIS A 53 -13.69 8.34 -0.03
CA HIS A 53 -14.53 7.43 0.76
C HIS A 53 -15.45 8.20 1.71
N ALA A 54 -14.94 9.21 2.41
CA ALA A 54 -15.76 10.04 3.30
C ALA A 54 -16.87 10.78 2.55
N ARG A 55 -16.60 11.24 1.32
CA ARG A 55 -17.61 11.89 0.46
C ARG A 55 -18.65 10.90 -0.06
N GLN A 56 -18.22 9.70 -0.46
CA GLN A 56 -19.11 8.67 -1.02
C GLN A 56 -19.96 8.00 0.07
N TYR A 57 -19.42 7.88 1.28
CA TYR A 57 -20.06 7.19 2.39
C TYR A 57 -20.05 8.09 3.64
N PRO A 58 -20.84 9.18 3.65
CA PRO A 58 -20.82 10.16 4.73
C PRO A 58 -21.31 9.60 6.08
N THR A 59 -22.04 8.49 6.07
CA THR A 59 -22.56 7.82 7.27
C THR A 59 -21.71 6.61 7.71
N TYR A 60 -20.63 6.29 6.99
CA TYR A 60 -19.78 5.15 7.29
C TYR A 60 -18.79 5.53 8.40
N LYS A 61 -18.78 4.75 9.49
CA LYS A 61 -17.96 4.97 10.68
C LYS A 61 -17.28 3.69 11.13
#